data_AF-X1TU77-F1
#
_entry.id   AF-X1TU77-F1
#
_cell.length_a   1.000
_cell.length_b   1.000
_cell.length_c   1.000
_cell.angle_alpha   90.00
_cell.angle_beta   90.00
_cell.angle_gamma   90.00
#
_symmetry.space_group_name_H-M   'P 1'
#
loop_
_entity.id
_entity.type
_entity.pdbx_description
1 polymer ?
#
loop_
_entity_poly.entity_id
_entity_poly.type
_entity_poly.pdbx_seq_one_letter_code
_entity_poly.pdbx_strand_id
1 'polypeptide(L)' 'SIIADIDSKDFIRIRVGTGRPNKVEDNNWAKEAEIIDYVLSDFTSEEKQIIEAVIPRVGEAIYCLLTEGLTEAMNKYN' A
#
# COMPACT_ATOMS: atom_id res chain seq x y z
N SER A 1 -6.95 7.83 14.59
CA SER A 1 -5.92 7.31 13.63
C SER A 1 -5.12 6.32 14.43
N ILE A 2 -4.95 5.08 13.96
CA ILE A 2 -4.47 3.95 14.78
C ILE A 2 -3.31 4.33 15.72
N ILE A 3 -2.27 4.99 15.20
CA ILE A 3 -1.10 5.42 15.98
C ILE A 3 -1.48 6.38 17.13
N ALA A 4 -2.35 7.36 16.86
CA ALA A 4 -2.81 8.32 17.87
C ALA A 4 -3.68 7.64 18.94
N ASP A 5 -4.39 6.58 18.58
CA ASP A 5 -5.31 5.87 19.47
C ASP A 5 -4.58 4.87 20.38
N ILE A 6 -3.41 4.35 19.96
CA ILE A 6 -2.60 3.37 20.72
C ILE A 6 -1.28 3.93 21.25
N ASP A 7 -0.97 5.20 20.98
CA ASP A 7 0.30 5.89 21.28
C ASP A 7 1.56 5.09 20.89
N SER A 8 1.47 4.35 19.78
CA SER A 8 2.55 3.47 19.33
C SER A 8 2.54 3.27 17.82
N LYS A 9 3.73 3.03 17.27
CA LYS A 9 3.95 2.63 15.87
C LYS A 9 4.37 1.15 15.76
N ASP A 10 4.43 0.46 16.89
CA ASP A 10 4.95 -0.90 17.02
C ASP A 10 3.86 -1.93 16.70
N PHE A 11 3.47 -1.95 15.44
CA PHE A 11 2.57 -2.96 14.88
C PHE A 11 2.94 -3.24 13.43
N ILE A 12 2.74 -4.50 13.05
CA ILE A 12 3.08 -5.01 11.72
C ILE A 12 2.09 -4.44 10.70
N ARG A 13 2.61 -4.06 9.53
CA ARG A 13 1.84 -3.49 8.43
C ARG A 13 2.29 -4.15 7.14
N ILE A 14 1.33 -4.61 6.34
CA ILE A 14 1.58 -5.01 4.95
C ILE A 14 1.33 -3.80 4.07
N ARG A 15 2.33 -3.42 3.27
CA ARG A 15 2.26 -2.26 2.37
C ARG A 15 2.09 -2.76 0.94
N VAL A 16 1.03 -2.31 0.27
CA VAL A 16 0.80 -2.57 -1.15
C VAL A 16 1.08 -1.27 -1.89
N GLY A 17 1.99 -1.31 -2.85
CA GLY A 17 2.33 -0.15 -3.66
C GLY A 17 1.21 0.15 -4.65
N THR A 18 0.66 1.37 -4.61
CA THR A 18 -0.37 1.82 -5.55
C THR A 18 0.17 2.72 -6.65
N GLY A 19 1.47 3.05 -6.65
CA GLY A 19 2.08 3.99 -7.59
C GLY A 19 2.15 5.43 -7.05
N ARG A 20 2.53 6.36 -7.92
CA ARG A 20 2.53 7.83 -7.67
C ARG A 20 2.18 8.57 -8.97
N PRO A 21 1.52 9.74 -8.89
CA PRO A 21 1.26 10.54 -10.08
C PRO A 21 2.57 11.00 -10.74
N ASN A 22 2.65 10.86 -12.06
CA ASN A 22 3.87 11.14 -12.86
C ASN A 22 4.15 12.63 -13.10
N LYS A 23 3.12 13.47 -12.95
CA LYS A 23 3.23 14.93 -13.04
C LYS A 23 3.08 15.43 -11.63
N VAL A 24 4.16 15.98 -11.09
CA VAL A 24 4.13 16.73 -9.86
C VAL A 24 4.74 18.07 -10.19
N GLU A 25 3.94 19.12 -10.19
CA GLU A 25 4.48 20.48 -10.33
C GLU A 25 5.42 20.79 -9.15
N ASP A 26 6.49 21.54 -9.40
CA ASP A 26 7.55 21.85 -8.41
C ASP A 26 7.07 22.73 -7.23
N ASN A 27 5.77 23.06 -7.15
CA ASN A 27 5.18 23.78 -6.03
C ASN A 27 4.45 22.81 -5.08
N ASN A 28 4.64 23.03 -3.77
CA ASN A 28 4.23 22.06 -2.74
C ASN A 28 2.70 21.88 -2.63
N TRP A 29 1.89 22.87 -3.01
CA TRP A 29 0.43 22.81 -2.86
C TRP A 29 -0.25 22.02 -4.00
N ALA A 30 0.19 22.20 -5.25
CA ALA A 30 -0.37 21.47 -6.39
C ALA A 30 -0.04 19.98 -6.26
N LYS A 31 1.17 19.67 -5.78
CA LYS A 31 1.61 18.31 -5.45
C LYS A 31 0.70 17.59 -4.45
N GLU A 32 0.29 18.25 -3.38
CA GLU A 32 -0.61 17.64 -2.39
C GLU A 32 -2.00 17.38 -2.98
N ALA A 33 -2.53 18.33 -3.75
CA ALA A 33 -3.82 18.18 -4.42
C ALA A 33 -3.82 17.01 -5.42
N GLU A 34 -2.75 16.87 -6.23
CA GLU A 34 -2.60 15.76 -7.19
C GLU A 34 -2.49 14.40 -6.49
N ILE A 35 -1.80 14.32 -5.35
CA ILE A 35 -1.71 13.07 -4.57
C ILE A 35 -3.08 12.71 -3.99
N ILE A 36 -3.83 13.68 -3.47
CA ILE A 36 -5.18 13.45 -2.93
C ILE A 36 -6.09 12.93 -4.04
N ASP A 37 -6.09 13.59 -5.20
CA ASP A 37 -6.91 13.19 -6.36
C ASP A 37 -6.53 11.79 -6.86
N TYR A 38 -5.23 11.49 -6.93
CA TYR A 38 -4.74 10.17 -7.32
C TYR A 38 -5.22 9.05 -6.39
N VAL A 39 -5.19 9.27 -5.07
CA VAL A 39 -5.61 8.25 -4.08
C VAL A 39 -7.13 8.07 -4.03
N LEU A 40 -7.89 9.12 -4.39
CA LEU A 40 -9.35 9.07 -4.44
C LEU A 40 -9.90 8.60 -5.79
N SER A 41 -9.06 8.53 -6.82
CA SER A 41 -9.44 8.08 -8.15
C SER A 41 -9.57 6.56 -8.26
N ASP A 42 -10.38 6.11 -9.22
CA ASP A 42 -10.45 4.70 -9.58
C ASP A 42 -9.18 4.25 -10.31
N PHE A 43 -8.84 2.97 -10.15
CA PHE A 43 -7.81 2.33 -10.97
C PHE A 43 -8.19 2.32 -12.45
N THR A 44 -7.19 2.57 -13.30
CA THR A 44 -7.28 2.34 -14.75
C THR A 44 -7.48 0.86 -15.07
N SER A 45 -7.90 0.53 -16.29
CA SER A 45 -8.08 -0.87 -16.71
C SER A 45 -6.81 -1.71 -16.58
N GLU A 46 -5.65 -1.10 -16.83
CA GLU A 46 -4.33 -1.74 -16.70
C GLU A 46 -3.98 -1.97 -15.23
N GLU A 47 -4.18 -0.97 -14.37
CA GLU A 47 -3.96 -1.12 -12.92
C GLU A 47 -4.92 -2.13 -12.29
N LYS A 48 -6.19 -2.20 -12.76
CA LYS A 48 -7.16 -3.20 -12.30
C LYS A 48 -6.67 -4.62 -12.56
N GLN A 49 -6.16 -4.90 -13.76
CA GLN A 49 -5.60 -6.22 -14.09
C GLN A 49 -4.43 -6.59 -13.17
N ILE A 50 -3.58 -5.61 -12.83
CA ILE A 50 -2.47 -5.82 -11.88
C ILE A 50 -3.01 -6.09 -10.48
N ILE A 51 -3.96 -5.28 -9.99
CA ILE A 51 -4.53 -5.42 -8.65
C ILE A 51 -5.28 -6.73 -8.47
N GLU A 52 -5.99 -7.22 -9.49
CA GLU A 52 -6.64 -8.54 -9.47
C GLU A 52 -5.65 -9.68 -9.19
N ALA A 53 -4.41 -9.59 -9.69
CA ALA A 53 -3.35 -10.55 -9.38
C ALA A 53 -2.66 -10.29 -8.04
N VAL A 54 -2.61 -9.04 -7.57
CA VAL A 54 -1.97 -8.66 -6.31
C VAL A 54 -2.82 -9.06 -5.09
N ILE A 55 -4.15 -8.94 -5.16
CA ILE A 55 -5.07 -9.28 -4.06
C ILE A 55 -4.81 -10.70 -3.49
N PRO A 56 -4.79 -11.79 -4.28
CA PRO A 56 -4.54 -13.11 -3.73
C PRO A 56 -3.12 -13.23 -3.14
N ARG A 57 -2.11 -12.62 -3.77
CA ARG A 57 -0.73 -12.60 -3.25
C ARG A 57 -0.63 -11.92 -1.88
N VAL A 58 -1.39 -10.85 -1.65
CA VAL A 58 -1.49 -10.20 -0.34
C VAL A 58 -2.18 -11.12 0.67
N GLY A 59 -3.22 -11.84 0.25
CA GLY A 59 -3.87 -12.86 1.08
C GLY A 59 -2.90 -13.94 1.55
N GLU A 60 -2.06 -14.45 0.64
CA GLU A 60 -1.01 -15.41 0.99
C GLU A 60 0.04 -14.81 1.94
N ALA A 61 0.44 -13.55 1.73
CA ALA A 61 1.35 -12.85 2.63
C ALA A 61 0.78 -12.69 4.05
N ILE A 62 -0.51 -12.38 4.16
CA ILE A 62 -1.22 -12.34 5.45
C ILE A 62 -1.21 -13.73 6.08
N TYR A 63 -1.53 -14.78 5.31
CA TYR A 63 -1.56 -16.15 5.81
C TYR A 63 -0.19 -16.62 6.29
N CYS A 64 0.87 -16.34 5.52
CA CYS A 64 2.25 -16.65 5.88
C CYS A 64 2.67 -15.88 7.14
N LEU A 65 2.34 -14.60 7.25
CA LEU A 65 2.62 -13.80 8.44
C LEU A 65 1.98 -14.40 9.70
N LEU A 66 0.74 -14.89 9.59
CA LEU A 66 0.00 -15.48 10.71
C LEU A 66 0.45 -16.89 11.09
N THR A 67 0.90 -17.69 10.11
CA THR A 67 1.23 -19.11 10.33
C THR A 67 2.72 -19.40 10.47
N GLU A 68 3.59 -18.62 9.83
CA GLU A 68 5.04 -18.81 9.78
C GLU A 68 5.82 -17.66 10.43
N GLY A 69 5.19 -16.49 10.63
CA GLY A 69 5.75 -15.34 11.33
C GLY A 69 6.36 -14.27 10.43
N LEU A 70 6.82 -13.17 11.05
CA LEU A 70 7.27 -11.96 10.35
C LEU A 70 8.48 -12.21 9.44
N THR A 71 9.51 -12.90 9.92
CA THR A 71 10.75 -13.13 9.17
C THR A 71 10.49 -13.89 7.86
N GLU A 72 9.69 -14.96 7.93
CA GLU A 72 9.35 -15.76 6.74
C GLU A 72 8.49 -14.97 5.75
N ALA A 73 7.49 -14.24 6.24
CA ALA A 73 6.68 -13.36 5.40
C ALA A 73 7.53 -12.28 4.71
N MET A 74 8.48 -11.68 5.42
CA MET A 74 9.38 -10.69 4.82
C MET A 74 10.28 -11.31 3.75
N ASN A 75 10.85 -12.49 3.98
CA ASN A 75 11.72 -13.15 3.00
C ASN A 75 10.99 -13.57 1.72
N LYS A 76 9.69 -13.90 1.80
CA LYS A 76 8.90 -14.37 0.65
C LYS A 76 8.29 -13.25 -0.20
N TYR A 77 7.97 -12.10 0.41
CA TYR A 77 7.14 -11.07 -0.24
C TYR A 77 7.83 -9.71 -0.42
N ASN A 78 9.02 -9.48 0.15
CA ASN A 78 9.81 -8.25 -0.05
C ASN A 78 11.07 -8.52 -0.90
#